data_AF-A0A1H9WAX0-F1
#
_entry.id   AF-A0A1H9WAX0-F1
#
_cell.length_a   1.000
_cell.length_b   1.000
_cell.length_c   1.000
_cell.angle_alpha   90.00
_cell.angle_beta   90.00
_cell.angle_gamma   90.00
#
_symmetry.space_group_name_H-M   'P 1'
#
loop_
_entity.id
_entity.type
_entity.pdbx_description
1 polymer ?
#
loop_
_entity_poly.entity_id
_entity_poly.type
_entity_poly.pdbx_seq_one_letter_code
_entity_poly.pdbx_strand_id
1 'polypeptide(L)'
;MKKFFIGFAFVSLLIAGVLSYFASGDPDGLDKTVEDTGIAEHAQEHPFSGSTFADYALGGDDKFTGLAGVLGVVVVLGLSFGLFWVLRKKSDAR
;
A
#
# COMPACT_ATOMS: atom_id res chain seq x y z
N MET A 1 3.09 -24.61 6.99
CA MET A 1 3.58 -23.62 6.00
C MET A 1 2.49 -23.10 5.07
N LYS A 2 1.83 -23.90 4.22
CA LYS A 2 0.79 -23.39 3.29
C LYS A 2 -0.36 -22.63 3.98
N LYS A 3 -0.87 -23.16 5.10
CA LYS A 3 -1.92 -22.50 5.91
C LYS A 3 -1.51 -21.13 6.44
N PHE A 4 -0.22 -20.96 6.78
CA PHE A 4 0.32 -19.68 7.24
C PHE A 4 0.29 -18.63 6.13
N PHE A 5 0.78 -18.96 4.92
CA PHE A 5 0.78 -18.02 3.80
C PHE A 5 -0.63 -17.61 3.37
N ILE A 6 -1.59 -18.55 3.39
CA ILE A 6 -3.00 -18.25 3.10
C ILE A 6 -3.57 -17.32 4.18
N GLY A 7 -3.33 -17.62 5.46
CA GLY A 7 -3.77 -16.77 6.57
C GLY A 7 -3.14 -15.38 6.51
N PHE A 8 -1.84 -15.30 6.27
CA PHE A 8 -1.11 -14.04 6.11
C PHE A 8 -1.68 -13.20 4.96
N ALA A 9 -1.83 -13.78 3.77
CA ALA A 9 -2.40 -13.09 2.62
C ALA A 9 -3.83 -12.59 2.91
N PHE A 10 -4.65 -13.41 3.56
CA PHE A 10 -6.01 -13.02 3.95
C PHE A 10 -6.01 -11.84 4.93
N VAL A 11 -5.19 -11.90 5.99
CA VAL A 11 -5.08 -10.80 6.96
C VAL A 11 -4.55 -9.53 6.31
N SER A 12 -3.55 -9.62 5.43
CA SER A 12 -3.04 -8.47 4.68
C SER A 12 -4.10 -7.81 3.82
N LEU A 13 -4.91 -8.60 3.10
CA LEU A 13 -6.01 -8.08 2.28
C LEU A 13 -7.13 -7.46 3.13
N LEU A 14 -7.43 -8.04 4.28
CA LEU A 14 -8.43 -7.51 5.20
C LEU A 14 -7.99 -6.18 5.81
N ILE A 15 -6.72 -6.05 6.20
CA ILE A 15 -6.17 -4.79 6.68
C ILE A 15 -6.20 -3.74 5.57
N ALA A 16 -5.69 -4.08 4.39
CA ALA A 16 -5.56 -3.15 3.28
C ALA A 16 -6.92 -2.69 2.72
N GLY A 17 -7.89 -3.59 2.61
CA GLY A 17 -9.16 -3.33 1.93
C GLY A 17 -10.33 -2.99 2.83
N VAL A 18 -10.26 -3.26 4.14
CA VAL A 18 -11.37 -3.02 5.06
C VAL A 18 -10.94 -2.12 6.20
N LEU A 19 -9.92 -2.50 6.95
CA LEU A 19 -9.52 -1.75 8.15
C LEU A 19 -8.92 -0.38 7.82
N SER A 20 -8.38 -0.20 6.62
CA SER A 20 -7.87 1.08 6.11
C SER A 20 -8.93 2.19 6.12
N TYR A 21 -10.20 1.88 5.85
CA TYR A 21 -11.29 2.87 5.90
C TYR A 21 -11.61 3.37 7.31
N PHE A 22 -11.12 2.68 8.35
CA PHE A 22 -11.28 3.08 9.74
C PHE A 22 -10.04 3.80 10.28
N ALA A 23 -9.03 4.05 9.44
CA ALA A 23 -7.91 4.88 9.82
C ALA A 23 -8.39 6.31 10.11
N SER A 24 -7.81 6.97 11.13
CA SER A 24 -8.13 8.36 11.40
C SER A 24 -7.64 9.25 10.25
N GLY A 25 -8.46 10.23 9.88
CA GLY A 25 -8.07 11.32 8.98
C GLY A 25 -7.49 12.53 9.71
N ASP A 26 -7.36 12.48 11.04
CA ASP A 26 -6.74 13.56 11.82
C ASP A 26 -5.24 13.67 11.51
N PRO A 27 -4.67 14.88 11.50
CA PRO A 27 -3.25 15.08 11.26
C PRO A 27 -2.44 14.36 12.33
N ASP A 28 -1.46 13.60 11.88
CA ASP A 28 -0.53 12.95 12.79
C ASP A 28 0.45 13.99 13.40
N GLY A 29 1.36 13.54 14.28
CA GLY A 29 2.29 14.47 14.92
C GLY A 29 3.23 15.20 13.95
N LEU A 30 3.51 14.62 12.78
CA LEU A 30 4.34 15.23 11.75
C LEU A 30 3.52 16.27 10.99
N ASP A 31 2.34 15.88 10.50
CA ASP A 31 1.44 16.76 9.75
C ASP A 31 1.00 17.95 10.60
N LYS A 32 0.65 17.72 11.87
CA LYS A 32 0.29 18.79 12.80
C LYS A 32 1.44 19.79 12.99
N THR A 33 2.67 19.31 13.10
CA THR A 33 3.85 20.19 13.23
C THR A 33 4.07 21.00 11.96
N VAL A 34 3.91 20.37 10.79
CA VAL A 34 4.06 21.01 9.48
C VAL A 34 3.00 22.09 9.27
N GLU A 35 1.76 21.84 9.70
CA GLU A 35 0.69 22.84 9.74
C GLU A 35 0.99 23.98 10.71
N ASP A 36 1.30 23.67 11.98
CA ASP A 36 1.46 24.65 13.05
C ASP A 36 2.66 25.59 12.83
N THR A 37 3.69 25.11 12.12
CA THR A 37 4.88 25.90 11.76
C THR A 37 4.76 26.65 10.43
N GLY A 38 3.66 26.48 9.70
CA GLY A 38 3.43 27.11 8.40
C GLY A 38 4.23 26.49 7.25
N ILE A 39 4.89 25.35 7.46
CA ILE A 39 5.66 24.66 6.40
C ILE A 39 4.71 24.14 5.31
N ALA A 40 3.50 23.72 5.68
CA ALA A 40 2.47 23.25 4.75
C ALA A 40 2.18 24.26 3.61
N GLU A 41 2.20 25.57 3.91
CA GLU A 41 1.90 26.63 2.96
C GLU A 41 2.94 26.78 1.85
N HIS A 42 4.15 26.26 2.08
CA HIS A 42 5.24 26.25 1.12
C HIS A 42 5.41 24.90 0.41
N ALA A 43 4.49 23.95 0.63
CA ALA A 43 4.50 22.68 -0.08
C ALA A 43 4.34 22.91 -1.58
N GLN A 44 5.22 22.31 -2.37
CA GLN A 44 5.11 22.29 -3.83
C GLN A 44 4.52 20.97 -4.28
N GLU A 45 3.68 21.01 -5.32
CA GLU A 45 3.20 19.79 -5.93
C GLU A 45 4.36 18.99 -6.54
N HIS A 46 4.40 17.70 -6.21
CA HIS A 46 5.33 16.78 -6.84
C HIS A 46 4.82 16.38 -8.23
N PRO A 47 5.68 16.02 -9.19
CA PRO A 47 5.28 15.68 -10.57
C PRO A 47 4.27 14.53 -10.72
N PHE A 48 4.05 13.77 -9.65
CA PHE A 48 3.14 12.61 -9.59
C PHE A 48 1.90 12.88 -8.74
N SER A 49 1.63 14.12 -8.35
CA SER A 49 0.45 14.51 -7.57
C SER A 49 -0.85 14.15 -8.30
N GLY A 50 -0.86 14.31 -9.63
CA GLY A 50 -1.98 13.89 -10.48
C GLY A 50 -2.02 12.40 -10.84
N SER A 51 -1.19 11.56 -10.22
CA SER A 51 -1.17 10.12 -10.55
C SER A 51 -2.37 9.39 -9.98
N THR A 52 -2.77 8.29 -10.62
CA THR A 52 -3.95 7.48 -10.22
C THR A 52 -3.83 6.85 -8.83
N PHE A 53 -2.66 6.87 -8.20
CA PHE A 53 -2.42 6.31 -6.86
C PHE A 53 -1.84 7.36 -5.88
N ALA A 54 -1.88 8.64 -6.25
CA ALA A 54 -1.52 9.72 -5.34
C ALA A 54 -2.42 9.69 -4.11
N ASP A 55 -1.88 10.09 -2.97
CA ASP A 55 -2.57 10.13 -1.67
C ASP A 55 -3.22 8.78 -1.28
N TYR A 56 -2.69 7.68 -1.82
CA TYR A 56 -3.22 6.32 -1.66
C TYR A 56 -4.66 6.15 -2.17
N ALA A 57 -5.19 7.10 -2.94
CA ALA A 57 -6.53 7.05 -3.52
C ALA A 57 -6.48 6.63 -4.99
N LEU A 58 -7.42 5.78 -5.42
CA LEU A 58 -7.54 5.44 -6.84
C LEU A 58 -8.27 6.55 -7.59
N GLY A 59 -7.56 7.19 -8.52
CA GLY A 59 -8.12 8.26 -9.35
C GLY A 59 -8.46 9.53 -8.57
N GLY A 60 -7.84 9.74 -7.41
CA GLY A 60 -8.08 10.90 -6.55
C GLY A 60 -9.40 10.87 -5.78
N ASP A 61 -10.08 9.72 -5.70
CA ASP A 61 -11.27 9.54 -4.87
C ASP A 61 -10.95 8.68 -3.65
N ASP A 62 -11.01 9.31 -2.48
CA ASP A 62 -10.69 8.71 -1.17
C ASP A 62 -11.54 7.48 -0.85
N LYS A 63 -12.71 7.35 -1.48
CA LYS A 63 -13.58 6.16 -1.35
C LYS A 63 -12.90 4.88 -1.84
N PHE A 64 -11.85 4.98 -2.65
CA PHE A 64 -11.13 3.84 -3.20
C PHE A 64 -9.75 3.62 -2.58
N THR A 65 -9.43 4.27 -1.46
CA THR A 65 -8.16 4.06 -0.72
C THR A 65 -7.94 2.60 -0.34
N GLY A 66 -8.97 1.90 0.14
CA GLY A 66 -8.85 0.47 0.44
C GLY A 66 -8.61 -0.39 -0.81
N LEU A 67 -9.16 -0.01 -1.97
CA LEU A 67 -8.92 -0.71 -3.23
C LEU A 67 -7.49 -0.46 -3.73
N ALA A 68 -6.95 0.74 -3.58
CA ALA A 68 -5.55 1.05 -3.86
C ALA A 68 -4.62 0.16 -3.02
N GLY A 69 -4.92 0.04 -1.72
CA GLY A 69 -4.19 -0.84 -0.80
C GLY A 69 -4.20 -2.31 -1.23
N VAL A 70 -5.38 -2.84 -1.60
CA VAL A 70 -5.52 -4.23 -2.09
C VAL A 70 -4.71 -4.46 -3.36
N LEU A 71 -4.75 -3.54 -4.32
CA LEU A 71 -3.95 -3.63 -5.55
C LEU A 71 -2.45 -3.63 -5.22
N GLY A 72 -2.00 -2.78 -4.30
CA GLY A 72 -0.63 -2.76 -3.82
C GLY A 72 -0.19 -4.11 -3.24
N VAL A 73 -1.01 -4.72 -2.37
CA VAL A 73 -0.73 -6.06 -1.81
C VAL A 73 -0.62 -7.11 -2.90
N VAL A 74 -1.55 -7.13 -3.87
CA VAL A 74 -1.54 -8.10 -4.98
C VAL A 74 -0.27 -7.94 -5.83
N VAL A 75 0.11 -6.71 -6.16
CA VAL A 75 1.32 -6.42 -6.94
C VAL A 75 2.57 -6.91 -6.20
N VAL A 76 2.73 -6.58 -4.92
CA VAL A 76 3.91 -6.99 -4.14
C VAL A 76 3.99 -8.51 -4.00
N LEU A 77 2.88 -9.19 -3.72
CA LEU A 77 2.85 -10.64 -3.62
C LEU A 77 3.15 -11.31 -4.95
N GLY A 78 2.59 -10.79 -6.06
CA GLY A 78 2.84 -11.28 -7.40
C GLY A 78 4.30 -11.12 -7.82
N LEU A 79 4.89 -9.94 -7.60
CA LEU A 79 6.29 -9.67 -7.88
C LEU A 79 7.23 -10.53 -7.04
N SER A 80 6.97 -10.62 -5.72
CA SER A 80 7.77 -11.44 -4.82
C SER A 80 7.71 -12.91 -5.23
N PHE A 81 6.50 -13.45 -5.46
CA PHE A 81 6.33 -14.83 -5.91
C PHE A 81 7.02 -15.08 -7.25
N GLY A 82 6.86 -14.19 -8.23
CA GLY A 82 7.51 -14.28 -9.53
C GLY A 82 9.03 -14.29 -9.42
N LEU A 83 9.59 -13.38 -8.62
CA LEU A 83 11.03 -13.30 -8.36
C LEU A 83 11.55 -14.60 -7.73
N PHE A 84 10.92 -15.08 -6.66
CA PHE A 84 11.31 -16.33 -6.02
C PHE A 84 11.14 -17.54 -6.93
N TRP A 85 10.14 -17.53 -7.82
CA TRP A 85 9.93 -18.59 -8.79
C TRP A 85 11.05 -18.62 -9.85
N VAL A 86 11.50 -17.46 -10.33
CA VAL A 86 12.65 -17.35 -11.26
C VAL A 86 13.95 -17.78 -10.57
N LEU A 87 14.16 -17.39 -9.31
CA LEU A 87 15.35 -17.74 -8.54
C LEU A 87 15.34 -19.20 -8.03
N ARG A 88 14.19 -19.87 -8.05
CA ARG A 88 14.06 -21.26 -7.61
C ARG A 88 14.91 -22.15 -8.50
N LYS A 89 16.02 -22.65 -7.96
CA LYS A 89 16.82 -23.71 -8.57
C LYS A 89 15.92 -24.95 -8.78
N LYS A 90 15.84 -25.46 -10.02
CA LYS A 90 15.31 -26.81 -10.25
C LYS A 90 16.28 -27.77 -9.58
N SER A 91 15.84 -28.43 -8.51
CA SER A 91 16.55 -29.60 -8.02
C SER A 91 16.41 -30.65 -9.11
N ASP A 92 17.47 -30.88 -9.89
CA ASP A 92 17.59 -32.13 -10.63
C ASP A 92 17.55 -33.23 -9.57
N ALA A 93 16.42 -33.92 -9.51
CA ALA A 93 16.33 -35.18 -8.79
C ALA A 93 17.21 -36.17 -9.55
N ARG A 94 18.43 -36.38 -9.02
CA ARG A 94 19.20 -37.60 -9.26
C ARG A 94 19.05 -38.48 -8.04
#